data_AF-A0A6J2XCD6-F1
#
_entry.id   AF-A0A6J2XCD6-F1
#
_cell.length_a   1.000
_cell.length_b   1.000
_cell.length_c   1.000
_cell.angle_alpha   90.00
_cell.angle_beta   90.00
_cell.angle_gamma   90.00
#
_symmetry.space_group_name_H-M   'P 1'
#
loop_
_entity.id
_entity.type
_entity.pdbx_description
1 polymer ?
#
loop_
_entity_poly.entity_id
_entity_poly.type
_entity_poly.pdbx_seq_one_letter_code
_entity_poly.pdbx_strand_id
1 'polypeptide(L)'
;MRLWYTDKGMKPGDILTKLRKEAKSKIPSNMNLKLPVNLNLKDLRAFLDQIVEALKQPAGSKPGAPEVSRPMKFPYTYSAKLAQFPYKYYFKNQWIFRYYPVGVLAALPLFIFMSKLSKSKGNKEKWKAIRKHEKEEYLHKFDY
;
A
#
# COMPACT_ATOMS: atom_id res chain seq x y z
N MET A 1 -15.70 -19.22 18.24
CA MET A 1 -15.14 -18.02 17.57
C MET A 1 -15.28 -16.85 18.54
N ARG A 2 -14.17 -16.31 19.04
CA ARG A 2 -14.15 -15.23 20.06
C ARG A 2 -14.08 -13.88 19.31
N LEU A 3 -15.12 -13.06 19.39
CA LEU A 3 -15.11 -11.68 18.85
C LEU A 3 -14.14 -10.85 19.71
N TRP A 4 -13.09 -10.31 19.10
CA TRP A 4 -11.97 -9.61 19.74
C TRP A 4 -12.30 -8.20 20.29
N TYR A 5 -13.58 -7.88 20.51
CA TYR A 5 -14.01 -6.50 20.81
C TYR A 5 -14.89 -6.40 22.06
N THR A 6 -14.51 -7.11 23.12
CA THR A 6 -15.08 -6.90 24.45
C THR A 6 -13.96 -6.70 25.44
N ASP A 7 -13.51 -5.45 25.55
CA ASP A 7 -12.86 -5.01 26.78
C ASP A 7 -13.93 -5.06 27.89
N LYS A 8 -13.55 -5.58 29.05
CA LYS A 8 -14.50 -6.03 30.07
C LYS A 8 -15.30 -4.84 30.63
N GLY A 9 -16.62 -4.83 30.41
CA GLY A 9 -17.56 -4.03 31.21
C GLY A 9 -18.16 -2.76 30.58
N MET A 10 -18.02 -2.52 29.27
CA MET A 10 -18.64 -1.33 28.64
C MET A 10 -20.15 -1.50 28.41
N LYS A 11 -20.95 -0.51 28.86
CA LYS A 11 -22.40 -0.47 28.62
C LYS A 11 -22.66 -0.13 27.14
N PRO A 12 -23.79 -0.55 26.55
CA PRO A 12 -24.09 -0.33 25.12
C PRO A 12 -24.01 1.14 24.67
N GLY A 13 -24.30 2.08 25.57
CA GLY A 13 -24.17 3.52 25.31
C GLY A 13 -22.73 3.99 25.11
N ASP A 14 -21.75 3.33 25.73
CA ASP A 14 -20.32 3.69 25.63
C ASP A 14 -19.72 3.29 24.28
N ILE A 15 -20.29 2.26 23.65
CA ILE A 15 -19.89 1.80 22.31
C ILE A 15 -20.30 2.86 21.27
N LEU A 16 -21.50 3.41 21.40
CA LEU A 16 -22.01 4.46 20.51
C LEU A 16 -21.25 5.77 20.69
N THR A 17 -20.86 6.13 21.91
CA THR A 17 -20.04 7.34 22.14
C THR A 17 -18.62 7.16 21.62
N LYS A 18 -18.04 5.96 21.74
CA LYS A 18 -16.73 5.63 21.15
C LYS A 18 -16.77 5.65 19.62
N LEU A 19 -17.77 5.01 19.00
CA LEU A 19 -18.02 5.07 17.56
C LEU A 19 -18.25 6.51 17.08
N ARG A 20 -19.01 7.31 17.84
CA ARG A 20 -19.23 8.75 17.55
C ARG A 20 -17.93 9.54 17.61
N LYS A 21 -17.04 9.24 18.56
CA LYS A 21 -15.75 9.91 18.75
C LYS A 21 -14.74 9.52 17.66
N GLU A 22 -14.68 8.24 17.30
CA GLU A 22 -13.87 7.74 16.18
C GLU A 22 -14.38 8.26 14.83
N ALA A 23 -15.70 8.27 14.61
CA ALA A 23 -16.29 8.84 13.41
C ALA A 23 -15.97 10.34 13.28
N LYS A 24 -16.16 11.14 14.34
CA LYS A 24 -15.82 12.57 14.34
C LYS A 24 -14.34 12.84 14.04
N SER A 25 -13.42 11.97 14.44
CA SER A 25 -11.98 12.14 14.14
C SER A 25 -11.59 11.85 12.69
N LYS A 26 -12.40 11.08 11.95
CA LYS A 26 -12.13 10.70 10.55
C LYS A 26 -12.90 11.52 9.52
N ILE A 27 -13.83 12.37 9.97
CA ILE A 27 -14.66 13.23 9.11
C ILE A 27 -13.98 14.61 8.99
N PRO A 28 -13.88 15.21 7.78
CA PRO A 28 -13.27 16.52 7.60
C PRO A 28 -13.99 17.61 8.39
N SER A 29 -13.23 18.57 8.92
CA SER A 29 -13.68 19.62 9.86
C SER A 29 -14.72 20.60 9.30
N ASN A 30 -15.11 20.47 8.03
CA ASN A 30 -16.08 21.32 7.33
C ASN A 30 -17.52 20.75 7.32
N MET A 31 -17.80 19.64 8.01
CA MET A 31 -19.12 18.99 7.96
C MET A 31 -19.98 19.28 9.21
N ASN A 32 -21.02 20.11 9.05
CA ASN A 32 -22.07 20.33 10.05
C ASN A 32 -23.18 19.27 9.89
N LEU A 33 -22.88 18.04 10.34
CA LEU A 33 -23.76 16.88 10.19
C LEU A 33 -25.01 17.02 11.08
N LYS A 34 -26.15 17.42 10.50
CA LYS A 34 -27.45 17.43 11.19
C LYS A 34 -28.00 16.00 11.20
N LEU A 35 -27.94 15.37 12.37
CA LEU A 35 -28.58 14.06 12.57
C LEU A 35 -30.11 14.23 12.47
N PRO A 36 -30.82 13.35 11.75
CA PRO A 36 -32.27 13.38 11.77
C PRO A 36 -32.76 13.07 13.19
N VAL A 37 -33.64 13.92 13.71
CA VAL A 37 -34.17 13.80 15.08
C VAL A 37 -35.22 12.67 15.17
N ASN A 38 -35.85 12.34 14.05
CA ASN A 38 -36.91 11.35 13.89
C ASN A 38 -36.45 10.22 12.94
N LEU A 39 -36.64 8.96 13.36
CA LEU A 39 -36.26 7.75 12.60
C LEU A 39 -37.21 7.44 11.41
N ASN A 40 -37.67 8.46 10.68
CA ASN A 40 -38.50 8.21 9.50
C ASN A 40 -37.64 7.78 8.30
N LEU A 41 -38.18 6.88 7.48
CA LEU A 41 -37.48 6.29 6.34
C LEU A 41 -37.05 7.34 5.29
N LYS A 42 -37.84 8.43 5.14
CA LYS A 42 -37.54 9.52 4.20
C LYS A 42 -36.33 10.35 4.65
N ASP A 43 -36.25 10.63 5.95
CA ASP A 43 -35.17 11.44 6.53
C ASP A 43 -33.86 10.64 6.63
N LEU A 44 -33.95 9.33 6.90
CA LEU A 44 -32.82 8.41 6.81
C LEU A 44 -32.28 8.31 5.37
N ARG A 45 -33.16 8.29 4.36
CA ARG A 45 -32.75 8.26 2.96
C ARG A 45 -32.06 9.56 2.55
N ALA A 46 -32.61 10.71 2.96
CA ALA A 46 -31.97 12.02 2.74
C ALA A 46 -30.59 12.11 3.41
N PHE A 47 -30.44 11.55 4.62
CA PHE A 47 -29.17 11.49 5.33
C PHE A 47 -28.14 10.55 4.65
N LEU A 48 -28.60 9.38 4.18
CA LEU A 48 -27.76 8.47 3.42
C LEU A 48 -27.32 9.07 2.08
N ASP A 49 -28.22 9.76 1.37
CA ASP A 49 -27.89 10.46 0.13
C ASP A 49 -26.86 11.57 0.41
N GLN A 50 -26.96 12.29 1.53
CA GLN A 50 -25.96 13.26 1.96
C GLN A 50 -24.59 12.62 2.26
N ILE A 51 -24.57 11.44 2.88
CA ILE A 51 -23.33 10.68 3.13
C ILE A 51 -22.73 10.19 1.81
N VAL A 52 -23.54 9.63 0.92
CA VAL A 52 -23.08 9.11 -0.38
C VAL A 52 -22.54 10.25 -1.24
N GLU A 53 -23.19 11.41 -1.25
CA GLU A 53 -22.71 12.60 -1.96
C GLU A 53 -21.40 13.14 -1.35
N ALA A 54 -21.28 13.10 -0.02
CA ALA A 54 -20.03 13.46 0.66
C ALA A 54 -18.89 12.47 0.39
N LEU A 55 -19.18 11.18 0.26
CA LEU A 55 -18.21 10.14 -0.08
C LEU A 55 -17.87 10.10 -1.57
N LYS A 56 -18.71 10.72 -2.42
CA LYS A 56 -18.45 10.88 -3.85
C LYS A 56 -17.34 11.89 -4.13
N GLN A 57 -16.92 12.66 -3.13
CA GLN A 57 -15.69 13.42 -3.20
C GLN A 57 -14.51 12.43 -3.33
N PRO A 58 -13.71 12.51 -4.40
CA PRO A 58 -12.57 11.60 -4.56
C PRO A 58 -11.65 11.77 -3.37
N ALA A 59 -11.24 10.64 -2.76
CA ALA A 59 -10.37 10.55 -1.58
C ALA A 59 -8.92 11.03 -1.86
N GLY A 60 -8.77 12.20 -2.46
CA GLY A 60 -7.52 12.83 -2.87
C GLY A 60 -7.56 14.37 -2.96
N SER A 61 -8.74 15.02 -2.89
CA SER A 61 -8.81 16.49 -2.84
C SER A 61 -8.98 16.97 -1.40
N LYS A 62 -7.87 17.23 -0.71
CA LYS A 62 -7.88 18.08 0.48
C LYS A 62 -8.35 19.48 0.04
N PRO A 63 -9.45 20.04 0.56
CA PRO A 63 -9.79 21.43 0.29
C PRO A 63 -8.72 22.30 0.97
N GLY A 64 -7.79 22.83 0.17
CA GLY A 64 -6.68 23.67 0.64
C GLY A 64 -5.27 23.17 0.31
N ALA A 65 -5.09 21.99 -0.30
CA ALA A 65 -3.82 21.68 -0.96
C ALA A 65 -3.84 22.36 -2.36
N PRO A 66 -2.79 23.10 -2.75
CA PRO A 66 -2.77 23.67 -4.09
C PRO A 66 -2.92 22.53 -5.09
N GLU A 67 -3.94 22.60 -5.93
CA GLU A 67 -3.95 21.81 -7.16
C GLU A 67 -2.58 22.03 -7.79
N VAL A 68 -1.84 20.96 -8.06
CA VAL A 68 -0.53 21.05 -8.70
C VAL A 68 -0.79 21.50 -10.13
N SER A 69 -1.01 22.81 -10.28
CA SER A 69 -1.57 23.47 -11.46
C SER A 69 -0.66 23.34 -12.68
N ARG A 70 0.58 22.89 -12.46
CA ARG A 70 1.43 22.36 -13.50
C ARG A 70 2.44 21.36 -12.93
N PRO A 71 2.54 20.13 -13.46
CA PRO A 71 3.70 19.30 -13.16
C PRO A 71 4.99 20.05 -13.52
N MET A 72 6.00 19.98 -12.64
CA MET A 72 7.32 20.57 -12.91
C MET A 72 7.89 20.01 -14.22
N LYS A 73 8.45 20.85 -15.09
CA LYS A 73 9.02 20.43 -16.38
C LYS A 73 10.18 19.43 -16.23
N PHE A 74 10.99 19.59 -15.19
CA PHE A 74 12.13 18.71 -14.89
C PHE A 74 12.12 18.34 -13.40
N PRO A 75 11.43 17.25 -13.02
CA PRO A 75 11.45 16.77 -11.65
C PRO A 75 12.83 16.25 -11.27
N TYR A 76 13.38 16.77 -10.16
CA TYR A 76 14.69 16.35 -9.64
C TYR A 76 14.62 15.05 -8.84
N THR A 77 13.43 14.70 -8.33
CA THR A 77 13.22 13.45 -7.58
C THR A 77 12.75 12.32 -8.49
N TYR A 78 13.23 11.10 -8.24
CA TYR A 78 12.85 9.92 -9.00
C TYR A 78 11.35 9.63 -8.94
N SER A 79 10.72 9.85 -7.79
CA SER A 79 9.28 9.66 -7.61
C SER A 79 8.48 10.60 -8.52
N ALA A 80 8.89 11.88 -8.62
CA ALA A 80 8.22 12.83 -9.48
C ALA A 80 8.48 12.55 -10.98
N LYS A 81 9.66 12.02 -11.36
CA LYS A 81 9.93 11.54 -12.73
C LYS A 81 8.99 10.41 -13.14
N LEU A 82 8.75 9.44 -12.24
CA LEU A 82 7.82 8.34 -12.49
C LEU A 82 6.37 8.84 -12.59
N ALA A 83 5.93 9.68 -11.65
CA ALA A 83 4.57 10.22 -11.67
C ALA A 83 4.24 11.00 -12.95
N GLN A 84 5.22 11.70 -13.51
CA GLN A 84 5.07 12.47 -14.75
C GLN A 84 5.33 11.66 -16.03
N PHE A 85 5.76 10.40 -15.92
CA PHE A 85 6.07 9.60 -17.09
C PHE A 85 4.79 9.31 -17.88
N PRO A 86 4.76 9.56 -19.21
CA PRO A 86 3.55 9.38 -20.01
C PRO A 86 3.32 7.90 -20.36
N TYR A 87 2.98 7.08 -19.35
CA TYR A 87 2.80 5.63 -19.49
C TYR A 87 1.86 5.26 -20.65
N LYS A 88 0.70 5.94 -20.75
CA LYS A 88 -0.31 5.65 -21.78
C LYS A 88 0.20 5.85 -23.21
N TYR A 89 1.08 6.82 -23.43
CA TYR A 89 1.68 7.07 -24.74
C TYR A 89 2.63 5.92 -25.11
N TYR A 90 3.53 5.54 -24.21
CA TYR A 90 4.50 4.48 -24.46
C TYR A 90 3.86 3.09 -24.63
N PHE A 91 2.83 2.76 -23.86
CA PHE A 91 2.11 1.49 -24.04
C PHE A 91 1.38 1.36 -25.39
N LYS A 92 0.95 2.49 -25.98
CA LYS A 92 0.27 2.50 -27.29
C LYS A 92 1.25 2.53 -28.45
N ASN A 93 2.30 3.35 -28.34
CA ASN A 93 3.20 3.65 -29.45
C ASN A 93 4.42 2.73 -29.51
N GLN A 94 4.85 2.15 -28.37
CA GLN A 94 6.02 1.30 -28.31
C GLN A 94 5.66 -0.12 -27.91
N TRP A 95 5.91 -1.06 -28.82
CA TRP A 95 5.73 -2.50 -28.59
C TRP A 95 6.62 -3.02 -27.45
N ILE A 96 7.79 -2.41 -27.23
CA ILE A 96 8.74 -2.83 -26.19
C ILE A 96 8.08 -2.84 -24.80
N PHE A 97 7.34 -1.79 -24.44
CA PHE A 97 6.71 -1.69 -23.12
C PHE A 97 5.57 -2.68 -22.93
N ARG A 98 4.96 -3.14 -24.02
CA ARG A 98 3.92 -4.17 -24.00
C ARG A 98 4.52 -5.56 -23.78
N TYR A 99 5.62 -5.89 -24.46
CA TYR A 99 6.20 -7.23 -24.42
C TYR A 99 7.31 -7.41 -23.37
N TYR A 100 7.91 -6.33 -22.88
CA TYR A 100 8.91 -6.39 -21.81
C TYR A 100 8.43 -7.14 -20.56
N PRO A 101 7.28 -6.79 -19.94
CA PRO A 101 6.80 -7.54 -18.78
C PRO A 101 6.47 -9.00 -19.13
N VAL A 102 6.00 -9.27 -20.35
CA VAL A 102 5.75 -10.65 -20.82
C VAL A 102 7.06 -11.45 -20.89
N GLY A 103 8.12 -10.86 -21.44
CA GLY A 103 9.44 -11.47 -21.50
C GLY A 103 10.04 -11.74 -20.11
N VAL A 104 9.91 -10.79 -19.19
CA VAL A 104 10.35 -10.96 -17.79
C VAL A 104 9.57 -12.09 -17.11
N LEU A 105 8.25 -12.14 -17.31
CA LEU A 105 7.41 -13.23 -16.77
C LEU A 105 7.74 -14.58 -17.38
N ALA A 106 8.06 -14.64 -18.68
CA ALA A 106 8.48 -15.86 -19.34
C ALA A 106 9.88 -16.33 -18.89
N ALA A 107 10.79 -15.40 -18.58
CA ALA A 107 12.13 -15.72 -18.08
C ALA A 107 12.15 -16.09 -16.59
N LEU A 108 11.22 -15.59 -15.79
CA LEU A 108 11.09 -15.87 -14.36
C LEU A 108 11.14 -17.38 -14.00
N PRO A 109 10.36 -18.29 -14.62
CA PRO A 109 10.43 -19.71 -14.31
C PRO A 109 11.80 -20.32 -14.62
N LEU A 110 12.47 -19.88 -15.69
CA LEU A 110 13.82 -20.32 -16.04
C LEU A 110 14.83 -19.93 -14.95
N PHE A 111 14.78 -18.69 -14.48
CA PHE A 111 15.64 -18.23 -13.38
C PHE A 111 15.33 -18.94 -12.06
N ILE A 112 14.06 -19.21 -11.76
CA ILE A 112 13.68 -19.98 -10.57
C ILE A 112 14.23 -21.40 -10.66
N PHE A 113 14.16 -22.04 -11.83
CA PHE A 113 14.71 -23.37 -12.06
C PHE A 113 16.23 -23.40 -11.85
N MET A 114 16.96 -22.47 -12.48
CA MET A 114 18.40 -22.31 -12.27
C MET A 114 18.75 -22.04 -10.80
N SER A 115 17.97 -21.20 -10.12
CA SER A 115 18.17 -20.88 -8.70
C SER A 115 17.99 -22.12 -7.82
N LYS A 116 17.01 -22.99 -8.13
CA LYS A 116 16.79 -24.24 -7.41
C LYS A 116 17.95 -25.22 -7.60
N LEU A 117 18.46 -25.37 -8.82
CA LEU A 117 19.62 -26.21 -9.11
C LEU A 117 20.88 -25.74 -8.37
N SER A 118 21.14 -24.42 -8.40
CA SER A 118 22.24 -23.81 -7.65
C SER A 118 22.08 -24.01 -6.13
N LYS A 119 20.87 -23.99 -5.60
CA LYS A 119 20.57 -24.19 -4.16
C LYS A 119 20.43 -25.66 -3.75
N SER A 120 20.89 -26.61 -4.55
CA SER A 120 20.92 -28.03 -4.19
C SER A 120 21.69 -28.28 -2.89
N LYS A 121 21.29 -29.32 -2.13
CA LYS A 121 21.86 -29.62 -0.80
C LYS A 121 23.37 -29.85 -0.88
N GLY A 122 23.82 -30.62 -1.86
CA GLY A 122 25.25 -30.87 -2.07
C GLY A 122 26.06 -29.61 -2.41
N ASN A 123 25.51 -28.68 -3.19
CA ASN A 123 26.20 -27.41 -3.46
C ASN A 123 26.28 -26.55 -2.19
N LYS A 124 25.19 -26.46 -1.42
CA LYS A 124 25.18 -25.73 -0.14
C LYS A 124 26.18 -26.28 0.87
N GLU A 125 26.32 -27.60 0.97
CA GLU A 125 27.27 -28.25 1.86
C GLU A 125 28.72 -27.96 1.45
N LYS A 126 29.03 -28.02 0.15
CA LYS A 126 30.34 -27.62 -0.39
C LYS A 126 30.68 -26.17 -0.06
N TRP A 127 29.76 -25.23 -0.34
CA TRP A 127 29.96 -23.81 -0.01
C TRP A 127 30.07 -23.57 1.49
N LYS A 128 29.36 -24.35 2.32
CA LYS A 128 29.48 -24.27 3.78
C LYS A 128 30.85 -24.74 4.26
N ALA A 129 31.42 -25.78 3.65
CA ALA A 129 32.76 -26.25 3.97
C ALA A 129 33.84 -25.23 3.56
N ILE A 130 33.74 -24.69 2.34
CA ILE A 130 34.65 -23.63 1.84
C ILE A 130 34.61 -22.41 2.78
N ARG A 131 33.42 -21.93 3.13
CA ARG A 131 33.27 -20.77 4.02
C ARG A 131 33.73 -21.01 5.45
N LYS A 132 33.73 -22.27 5.92
CA LYS A 132 34.33 -22.62 7.22
C LYS A 132 35.84 -22.54 7.15
N HIS A 133 36.45 -23.14 6.12
CA HIS A 133 37.88 -23.09 5.87
C HIS A 133 38.37 -21.64 5.73
N GLU A 134 37.72 -20.83 4.90
CA GLU A 134 38.03 -19.41 4.74
C GLU A 134 37.97 -18.68 6.09
N LYS A 135 36.95 -18.95 6.91
CA LYS A 135 36.81 -18.32 8.23
C LYS A 135 37.94 -18.71 9.17
N GLU A 136 38.34 -19.98 9.17
CA GLU A 136 39.47 -20.49 9.95
C GLU A 136 40.79 -19.86 9.50
N GLU A 137 41.01 -19.71 8.19
CA GLU A 137 42.16 -18.99 7.62
C GLU A 137 42.16 -17.50 8.00
N TYR A 138 41.00 -16.83 7.96
CA TYR A 138 40.88 -15.44 8.38
C TYR A 138 41.21 -15.28 9.87
N LEU A 139 40.68 -16.16 10.74
CA LEU A 139 40.99 -16.13 12.17
C LEU A 139 42.50 -16.25 12.42
N HIS A 140 43.13 -17.27 11.82
CA HIS A 140 44.57 -17.50 11.96
C HIS A 140 45.43 -16.37 11.35
N LYS A 141 44.93 -15.66 10.33
CA LYS A 141 45.64 -14.52 9.72
C LYS A 141 45.67 -13.27 10.61
N PHE A 142 44.73 -13.13 11.55
CA PHE A 142 44.65 -11.98 12.45
C PHE A 142 45.19 -12.25 13.86
N ASP A 143 45.72 -13.45 14.13
CA ASP A 143 46.31 -13.86 15.42
C ASP A 143 47.82 -13.49 15.56
N TYR A 144 48.25 -12.36 14.98
CA TYR A 144 49.63 -11.83 15.12
C TYR A 144 49.79 -10.93 16.36
#